data_AF-A0A958JWM8-F1
#
_entry.id   AF-A0A958JWM8-F1
#
_cell.length_a   1.000
_cell.length_b   1.000
_cell.length_c   1.000
_cell.angle_alpha   90.00
_cell.angle_beta   90.00
_cell.angle_gamma   90.00
#
_symmetry.space_group_name_H-M   'P 1'
#
loop_
_entity.id
_entity.type
_entity.pdbx_description
1 polymer ?
#
loop_
_entity_poly.entity_id
_entity_poly.type
_entity_poly.pdbx_seq_one_letter_code
_entity_poly.pdbx_strand_id
1 'polypeptide(L)'
;SSSYIQGKYSEPIYGTPEIPSYNFEAFTWIKKENGEVKDPYSLLPKIFEDASEHDLETLLFEDDELADGGAALTAYAKLQFTEISDIEREALKKALLKYCELDTLAMVLIFEAFREWLSVRSKK
;
A
#
# COMPACT_ATOMS: atom_id res chain seq x y z
N SER A 1 -16.52 13.33 -0.86
CA SER A 1 -15.17 12.93 -0.40
C SER A 1 -14.75 13.84 0.76
N SER A 2 -13.97 13.33 1.71
CA SER A 2 -13.48 14.12 2.86
C SER A 2 -12.46 15.18 2.42
N SER A 3 -12.62 16.42 2.89
CA SER A 3 -11.69 17.52 2.57
C SER A 3 -10.43 17.47 3.44
N TYR A 4 -10.61 17.11 4.71
CA TYR A 4 -9.52 16.87 5.65
C TYR A 4 -8.58 15.75 5.17
N ILE A 5 -9.13 14.59 4.77
CA ILE A 5 -8.33 13.47 4.26
C ILE A 5 -7.56 13.89 3.00
N GLN A 6 -8.25 14.52 2.05
CA GLN A 6 -7.61 15.00 0.81
C GLN A 6 -6.46 15.97 1.07
N GLY A 7 -6.62 16.93 1.99
CA GLY A 7 -5.57 17.89 2.30
C GLY A 7 -4.40 17.29 3.10
N LYS A 8 -4.68 16.33 3.99
CA LYS A 8 -3.64 15.69 4.81
C LYS A 8 -2.79 14.73 4.01
N TYR A 9 -3.40 13.83 3.25
CA TYR A 9 -2.67 12.74 2.57
C TYR A 9 -2.28 13.07 1.12
N SER A 10 -2.51 14.31 0.64
CA SER A 10 -1.92 14.83 -0.60
C SER A 10 -0.49 15.34 -0.44
N GLU A 11 -0.02 15.48 0.80
CA GLU A 11 1.35 15.91 1.12
C GLU A 11 2.25 14.67 1.34
N PRO A 12 3.58 14.79 1.16
CA PRO A 12 4.55 13.70 1.37
C PRO A 12 4.84 13.48 2.87
N ILE A 13 3.79 13.36 3.69
CA ILE A 13 3.90 13.28 5.15
C ILE A 13 3.94 11.85 5.69
N TYR A 14 3.58 10.86 4.87
CA TYR A 14 3.54 9.46 5.30
C TYR A 14 4.93 8.84 5.29
N GLY A 15 5.36 8.20 6.39
CA GLY A 15 6.76 7.81 6.55
C GLY A 15 7.68 8.96 6.94
N THR A 16 7.16 9.98 7.60
CA THR A 16 7.92 11.07 8.23
C THR A 16 7.72 11.02 9.76
N PRO A 17 8.41 11.83 10.57
CA PRO A 17 8.13 11.91 12.01
C PRO A 17 6.67 12.28 12.37
N GLU A 18 5.93 12.90 11.45
CA GLU A 18 4.52 13.27 11.65
C GLU A 18 3.58 12.06 11.54
N ILE A 19 3.82 11.19 10.56
CA ILE A 19 3.14 9.91 10.40
C ILE A 19 4.21 8.84 10.13
N PRO A 20 4.78 8.23 11.19
CA PRO A 20 5.83 7.25 11.03
C PRO A 20 5.33 6.02 10.26
N SER A 21 6.22 5.45 9.45
CA SER A 21 5.98 4.23 8.67
C SER A 21 7.19 3.31 8.82
N TYR A 22 6.96 2.00 8.72
CA TYR A 22 8.05 1.02 8.62
C TYR A 22 8.37 0.64 7.17
N ASN A 23 7.45 0.92 6.23
CA ASN A 23 7.54 0.41 4.87
C ASN A 23 7.56 1.51 3.78
N PHE A 24 7.34 2.77 4.15
CA PHE A 24 7.29 3.91 3.26
C PHE A 24 8.13 5.07 3.82
N GLU A 25 8.65 5.91 2.92
CA GLU A 25 9.41 7.13 3.26
C GLU A 25 8.84 8.31 2.47
N ALA A 26 8.46 9.39 3.17
CA ALA A 26 7.91 10.62 2.59
C ALA A 26 6.87 10.41 1.46
N PHE A 27 5.95 9.47 1.66
CA PHE A 27 5.00 9.00 0.66
C PHE A 27 3.71 9.84 0.62
N THR A 28 3.17 10.00 -0.59
CA THR A 28 1.91 10.71 -0.85
C THR A 28 0.85 9.72 -1.32
N TRP A 29 -0.17 9.49 -0.50
CA TRP A 29 -1.25 8.52 -0.77
C TRP A 29 -2.36 9.06 -1.66
N ILE A 30 -2.68 10.35 -1.57
CA ILE A 30 -3.74 10.96 -2.39
C ILE A 30 -3.11 11.70 -3.54
N LYS A 31 -3.13 11.04 -4.71
CA LYS A 31 -2.75 11.63 -5.99
C LYS A 31 -4.00 11.80 -6.84
N LYS A 32 -4.09 12.93 -7.56
CA LYS A 32 -5.21 13.19 -8.47
C LYS A 32 -4.74 13.08 -9.91
N GLU A 33 -5.49 12.33 -10.70
CA GLU A 33 -5.31 12.21 -12.15
C GLU A 33 -6.65 12.54 -12.81
N ASN A 34 -6.66 13.49 -13.76
CA ASN A 34 -7.88 13.97 -14.42
C ASN A 34 -9.01 14.44 -13.46
N GLY A 35 -8.65 14.90 -12.26
CA GLY A 35 -9.61 15.37 -11.25
C GLY A 35 -10.16 14.26 -10.33
N GLU A 36 -9.82 13.00 -10.59
CA GLU A 36 -10.19 11.86 -9.76
C GLU A 36 -9.03 11.40 -8.89
N VAL A 37 -9.33 10.87 -7.70
CA VAL A 37 -8.30 10.30 -6.82
C VAL A 37 -7.91 8.95 -7.38
N LYS A 38 -6.61 8.75 -7.62
CA LYS A 38 -6.07 7.47 -8.05
C LYS A 38 -6.23 6.44 -6.93
N ASP A 39 -6.51 5.19 -7.29
CA ASP A 39 -6.58 4.08 -6.33
C ASP A 39 -5.26 3.97 -5.54
N PRO A 40 -5.27 4.11 -4.20
CA PRO A 40 -4.07 3.96 -3.39
C PRO A 40 -3.35 2.63 -3.56
N TYR A 41 -4.06 1.53 -3.83
CA TYR A 41 -3.44 0.21 -4.05
C TYR A 41 -2.62 0.18 -5.35
N SER A 42 -3.04 0.93 -6.37
CA SER A 42 -2.28 1.11 -7.62
C SER A 42 -1.02 1.98 -7.47
N LEU A 43 -0.76 2.52 -6.27
CA LEU A 43 0.47 3.26 -5.95
C LEU A 43 1.53 2.36 -5.30
N LEU A 44 1.20 1.11 -4.98
CA LEU A 44 2.17 0.16 -4.44
C LEU A 44 3.22 -0.17 -5.52
N PRO A 45 4.50 -0.30 -5.14
CA PRO A 45 5.54 -0.72 -6.07
C PRO A 45 5.32 -2.16 -6.51
N LYS A 46 5.90 -2.52 -7.65
CA LYS A 46 5.93 -3.91 -8.10
C LYS A 46 6.73 -4.77 -7.13
N ILE A 47 6.36 -6.03 -7.02
CA ILE A 47 6.96 -6.98 -6.07
C ILE A 47 8.45 -7.17 -6.35
N PHE A 48 8.82 -7.23 -7.64
CA PHE A 48 10.17 -7.54 -8.11
C PHE A 48 10.85 -6.35 -8.79
N GLU A 49 10.54 -5.12 -8.38
CA GLU A 49 11.11 -3.89 -8.99
C GLU A 49 12.65 -3.84 -8.95
N ASP A 50 13.27 -4.45 -7.94
CA ASP A 50 14.73 -4.52 -7.76
C ASP A 50 15.37 -5.83 -8.27
N ALA A 51 14.59 -6.74 -8.86
CA ALA A 51 15.08 -8.05 -9.30
C ALA A 51 15.78 -7.97 -10.67
N SER A 52 16.84 -8.76 -10.89
CA SER A 52 17.48 -8.85 -12.21
C SER A 52 16.63 -9.67 -13.18
N GLU A 53 16.81 -9.47 -14.50
CA GLU A 53 16.09 -10.27 -15.52
C GLU A 53 16.29 -11.78 -15.32
N HIS A 54 17.48 -12.20 -14.89
CA HIS A 54 17.78 -13.60 -14.58
C HIS A 54 16.98 -14.11 -13.37
N ASP A 55 16.76 -13.28 -12.35
CA ASP A 55 15.99 -13.66 -11.17
C ASP A 55 14.51 -13.86 -11.54
N LEU A 56 13.98 -13.03 -12.45
CA LEU A 56 12.59 -13.08 -12.91
C LEU A 56 12.25 -14.38 -13.64
N GLU A 57 13.17 -14.97 -14.41
CA GLU A 57 12.94 -16.22 -15.15
C GLU A 57 12.74 -17.45 -14.23
N THR A 58 13.15 -17.34 -12.96
CA THR A 58 13.14 -18.46 -12.00
C THR A 58 12.04 -18.38 -10.95
N LEU A 59 11.21 -17.34 -11.00
CA LEU A 59 10.16 -17.09 -10.00
C LEU A 59 9.04 -18.12 -10.07
N LEU A 60 8.56 -18.54 -8.90
CA LEU A 60 7.37 -19.39 -8.77
C LEU A 60 6.06 -18.58 -8.68
N PHE A 61 6.18 -17.28 -8.44
CA PHE A 61 5.10 -16.32 -8.39
C PHE A 61 5.03 -15.53 -9.70
N GLU A 62 3.89 -15.64 -10.39
CA GLU A 62 3.70 -15.09 -11.74
C GLU A 62 3.21 -13.64 -11.73
N ASP A 63 2.54 -13.20 -10.66
CA ASP A 63 2.05 -11.83 -10.55
C ASP A 63 3.17 -10.88 -10.09
N ASP A 64 3.21 -9.68 -10.63
CA ASP A 64 4.20 -8.66 -10.27
C ASP A 64 3.63 -7.52 -9.39
N GLU A 65 2.34 -7.59 -9.06
CA GLU A 65 1.60 -6.58 -8.31
C GLU A 65 0.80 -7.19 -7.15
N LEU A 66 0.72 -6.46 -6.02
CA LEU A 66 -0.18 -6.75 -4.91
C LEU A 66 -1.18 -5.61 -4.76
N ALA A 67 -2.24 -5.63 -5.56
CA ALA A 67 -3.25 -4.56 -5.58
C ALA A 67 -4.61 -4.98 -5.00
N ASP A 68 -4.81 -6.27 -4.69
CA ASP A 68 -6.05 -6.78 -4.11
C ASP A 68 -5.83 -7.93 -3.11
N GLY A 69 -6.90 -8.26 -2.39
CA GLY A 69 -6.85 -9.26 -1.32
C GLY A 69 -6.64 -10.70 -1.81
N GLY A 70 -7.02 -11.02 -3.05
CA GLY A 70 -6.77 -12.33 -3.65
C GLY A 70 -5.30 -12.51 -4.02
N ALA A 71 -4.69 -11.48 -4.60
CA ALA A 71 -3.25 -11.43 -4.87
C ALA A 71 -2.45 -11.53 -3.55
N ALA A 72 -2.82 -10.76 -2.54
CA ALA A 72 -2.18 -10.80 -1.22
C ALA A 72 -2.29 -12.18 -0.54
N LEU A 73 -3.45 -12.83 -0.62
CA LEU A 73 -3.64 -14.18 -0.10
C LEU A 73 -2.76 -15.21 -0.83
N THR A 74 -2.70 -15.11 -2.16
CA THR A 74 -1.89 -16.01 -2.99
C THR A 74 -0.40 -15.84 -2.71
N ALA A 75 0.08 -14.60 -2.61
CA ALA A 75 1.46 -14.30 -2.22
C ALA A 75 1.80 -14.84 -0.83
N TYR A 76 0.89 -14.69 0.14
CA TYR A 76 1.09 -15.25 1.49
C TYR A 76 1.11 -16.79 1.50
N ALA A 77 0.28 -17.44 0.67
CA ALA A 77 0.31 -18.89 0.51
C ALA A 77 1.65 -19.36 -0.09
N LYS A 78 2.18 -18.63 -1.08
CA LYS A 78 3.46 -18.93 -1.73
C LYS A 78 4.67 -18.83 -0.81
N LEU A 79 4.65 -17.90 0.14
CA LEU A 79 5.68 -17.83 1.20
C LEU A 79 5.80 -19.12 2.02
N GLN A 80 4.77 -19.96 2.07
CA GLN A 80 4.78 -21.21 2.85
C GLN A 80 5.42 -22.37 2.08
N PHE A 81 5.74 -22.20 0.80
CA PHE A 81 6.36 -23.25 0.00
C PHE A 81 7.85 -23.36 0.33
N THR A 82 8.39 -24.57 0.21
CA THR A 82 9.81 -24.85 0.47
C THR A 82 10.71 -24.55 -0.72
N GLU A 83 10.11 -24.52 -1.91
CA GLU A 83 10.77 -24.38 -3.20
C GLU A 83 11.00 -22.92 -3.60
N ILE A 84 10.40 -21.97 -2.88
CA ILE A 84 10.58 -20.53 -3.11
C ILE A 84 12.00 -20.09 -2.75
N SER A 85 12.64 -19.35 -3.65
CA SER A 85 13.99 -18.81 -3.43
C SER A 85 14.00 -17.77 -2.32
N ASP A 86 15.17 -17.54 -1.70
CA ASP A 86 15.30 -16.51 -0.65
C ASP A 86 15.05 -15.09 -1.20
N ILE A 87 15.43 -14.84 -2.46
CA ILE A 87 15.20 -13.56 -3.14
C ILE A 87 13.69 -13.33 -3.32
N GLU A 88 12.99 -14.33 -3.86
CA GLU A 88 11.54 -14.27 -4.07
C GLU A 88 10.79 -14.15 -2.74
N ARG A 89 11.21 -14.91 -1.72
CA ARG A 89 10.66 -14.85 -0.37
C ARG A 89 10.76 -13.46 0.23
N GLU A 90 11.92 -12.82 0.15
CA GLU A 90 12.11 -11.47 0.71
C GLU A 90 11.39 -10.41 -0.12
N ALA A 91 11.29 -10.55 -1.44
CA ALA A 91 10.51 -9.67 -2.30
C ALA A 91 9.00 -9.71 -1.95
N LEU A 92 8.41 -10.92 -1.91
CA LEU A 92 7.01 -11.10 -1.52
C LEU A 92 6.72 -10.59 -0.12
N LYS A 93 7.62 -10.86 0.84
CA LYS A 93 7.49 -10.37 2.21
C LYS A 93 7.48 -8.85 2.28
N LYS A 94 8.41 -8.16 1.60
CA LYS A 94 8.43 -6.69 1.54
C LYS A 94 7.16 -6.12 0.90
N ALA A 95 6.70 -6.73 -0.19
CA ALA A 95 5.48 -6.30 -0.86
C ALA A 95 4.23 -6.49 0.04
N LEU A 96 4.12 -7.63 0.72
CA LEU A 96 3.04 -7.90 1.68
C LEU A 96 3.06 -6.94 2.86
N LEU A 97 4.23 -6.58 3.40
CA LEU A 97 4.32 -5.61 4.49
C LEU A 97 3.82 -4.22 4.07
N LYS A 98 4.15 -3.77 2.85
CA LYS A 98 3.61 -2.53 2.27
C LYS A 98 2.08 -2.60 2.09
N TYR A 99 1.57 -3.71 1.58
CA TYR A 99 0.13 -3.94 1.40
C TYR A 99 -0.62 -3.92 2.73
N CYS A 100 -0.16 -4.68 3.74
CA CYS A 100 -0.80 -4.74 5.06
C CYS A 100 -0.76 -3.40 5.80
N GLU A 101 0.30 -2.60 5.62
CA GLU A 101 0.35 -1.24 6.17
C GLU A 101 -0.69 -0.33 5.51
N LEU A 102 -0.87 -0.44 4.19
CA LEU A 102 -1.93 0.29 3.47
C LEU A 102 -3.34 -0.14 3.93
N ASP A 103 -3.59 -1.43 4.15
CA ASP A 103 -4.87 -1.91 4.70
C ASP A 103 -5.18 -1.29 6.08
N THR A 104 -4.16 -1.21 6.93
CA THR A 104 -4.28 -0.55 8.24
C THR A 104 -4.55 0.95 8.09
N LEU A 105 -3.86 1.60 7.15
CA LEU A 105 -4.09 3.00 6.82
C LEU A 105 -5.53 3.21 6.30
N ALA A 106 -6.06 2.34 5.45
CA ALA A 106 -7.42 2.46 4.92
C ALA A 106 -8.46 2.56 6.05
N MET A 107 -8.28 1.76 7.11
CA MET A 107 -9.13 1.84 8.31
C MET A 107 -8.99 3.18 9.05
N VAL A 108 -7.77 3.72 9.15
CA VAL A 108 -7.51 5.06 9.72
C VAL A 108 -8.16 6.16 8.88
N LEU A 109 -8.08 6.07 7.55
CA LEU A 109 -8.71 7.04 6.64
C LEU A 109 -10.23 7.06 6.81
N ILE A 110 -10.86 5.89 6.92
CA ILE A 110 -12.30 5.75 7.19
C ILE A 110 -12.65 6.42 8.52
N PHE A 111 -11.92 6.10 9.58
CA PHE A 111 -12.15 6.69 10.91
C PHE A 111 -11.99 8.21 10.90
N GLU A 112 -10.90 8.73 10.34
CA GLU A 112 -10.64 10.16 10.27
C GLU A 112 -11.70 10.90 9.43
N ALA A 113 -12.18 10.31 8.33
CA ALA A 113 -13.28 10.84 7.54
C ALA A 113 -14.59 10.91 8.35
N PHE A 114 -14.94 9.84 9.07
CA PHE A 114 -16.13 9.83 9.92
C PHE A 114 -16.04 10.88 11.04
N ARG A 115 -14.87 11.03 11.66
CA ARG A 115 -14.61 12.05 12.67
C ARG A 115 -14.81 13.46 12.11
N GLU A 116 -14.28 13.76 10.91
CA GLU A 116 -14.51 15.04 10.22
C GLU A 116 -16.02 15.27 10.03
N TRP A 117 -16.73 14.31 9.43
CA TRP A 117 -18.15 14.46 9.10
C TRP A 117 -19.05 14.66 10.31
N LEU A 118 -18.77 13.96 11.42
CA LEU A 118 -19.51 14.14 12.67
C LEU A 118 -19.20 15.51 13.32
N SER A 119 -17.95 15.96 13.29
CA SER A 119 -17.56 17.26 13.84
C SER A 119 -18.21 18.44 13.09
N VAL A 120 -18.41 18.31 11.78
CA VAL A 120 -19.10 19.31 10.96
C VAL A 120 -20.61 19.33 11.26
N ARG A 121 -21.22 18.17 11.52
CA ARG A 121 -22.65 18.07 11.87
C ARG A 121 -22.97 18.69 13.23
N SER A 122 -22.07 18.59 14.21
CA SER A 122 -22.29 19.16 15.54
C SER A 122 -22.17 20.70 15.59
N LYS A 123 -21.72 21.34 14.50
CA LYS A 123 -21.59 22.80 14.36
C LYS A 123 -22.74 23.45 13.56
N LYS A 124 -23.71 22.65 13.10
CA LYS A 124 -24.97 23.12 12.52
C LYS A 124 -26.11 22.86 13.50
#